data_AF-A0A7J5E859-F1
#
_entry.id   AF-A0A7J5E859-F1
#
_cell.length_a   1.000
_cell.length_b   1.000
_cell.length_c   1.000
_cell.angle_alpha   90.00
_cell.angle_beta   90.00
_cell.angle_gamma   90.00
#
_symmetry.space_group_name_H-M   'P 1'
#
loop_
_entity.id
_entity.type
_entity.pdbx_description
1 polymer ?
#
loop_
_entity_poly.entity_id
_entity_poly.type
_entity_poly.pdbx_seq_one_letter_code
_entity_poly.pdbx_strand_id
1 'polypeptide(L)'
;MDGIKKQARVVSADMGYGHHRAVYPLKHIAYDDILNVGSNSCASKSEEKLWKRFLNAYEFMSRAKSLPLVGNPIFGVLDTMLRIPTFYPLRDLSNKTIQVDFLEQNIGKGLCSGMLERIKEKDFPLVTSFY
;
A
#
# COMPACT_ATOMS: atom_id res chain seq x y z
N MET A 1 -31.91 21.20 -12.03
CA MET A 1 -31.26 20.02 -12.62
C MET A 1 -30.23 19.53 -11.62
N ASP A 2 -30.63 18.64 -10.73
CA ASP A 2 -29.69 18.00 -9.80
C ASP A 2 -28.83 17.04 -10.61
N GLY A 3 -27.64 17.52 -11.00
CA GLY A 3 -26.65 16.72 -11.70
C GLY A 3 -26.28 15.51 -10.84
N ILE A 4 -26.28 14.32 -11.44
CA ILE A 4 -25.85 13.07 -10.79
C ILE A 4 -24.52 13.33 -10.11
N LYS A 5 -24.52 13.32 -8.77
CA LYS A 5 -23.30 13.52 -7.97
C LYS A 5 -22.42 12.29 -8.21
N LYS A 6 -21.38 12.45 -9.04
CA LYS A 6 -20.44 11.36 -9.35
C LYS A 6 -19.65 11.06 -8.08
N GLN A 7 -19.85 9.87 -7.51
CA GLN A 7 -19.19 9.40 -6.29
C GLN A 7 -18.23 8.25 -6.62
N ALA A 8 -17.19 8.13 -5.80
CA ALA A 8 -16.14 7.12 -5.91
C ALA A 8 -15.68 6.64 -4.53
N ARG A 9 -15.11 5.43 -4.47
CA ARG A 9 -14.33 4.95 -3.31
C ARG A 9 -12.94 5.55 -3.41
N VAL A 10 -12.67 6.59 -2.64
CA VAL A 10 -11.36 7.24 -2.59
C VAL A 10 -10.50 6.59 -1.51
N VAL A 11 -9.34 6.07 -1.88
CA VAL A 11 -8.48 5.25 -1.01
C VAL A 11 -7.07 5.82 -0.97
N SER A 12 -6.47 5.86 0.22
CA SER A 12 -5.08 6.24 0.47
C SER A 12 -4.40 5.20 1.33
N ALA A 13 -3.09 5.05 1.16
CA ALA A 13 -2.25 4.23 2.02
C ALA A 13 -1.65 5.07 3.13
N ASP A 14 -1.64 4.55 4.37
CA ASP A 14 -0.88 5.15 5.47
C ASP A 14 0.60 4.74 5.37
N MET A 15 1.31 5.39 4.45
CA MET A 15 2.76 5.23 4.21
C MET A 15 3.46 6.60 4.14
N GLY A 16 2.93 7.58 4.88
CA GLY A 16 3.37 8.96 4.87
C GLY A 16 2.41 9.91 4.16
N TYR A 17 2.60 11.21 4.38
CA TYR A 17 1.65 12.26 3.94
C TYR A 17 1.48 12.38 2.42
N GLY A 18 2.39 11.85 1.60
CA GLY A 18 2.31 11.93 0.14
C GLY A 18 1.02 11.32 -0.41
N HIS A 19 0.64 10.15 0.09
CA HIS A 19 -0.57 9.45 -0.34
C HIS A 19 -1.84 10.19 0.08
N HIS A 20 -1.88 10.69 1.33
CA HIS A 20 -3.03 11.45 1.84
C HIS A 20 -3.18 12.79 1.11
N ARG A 21 -2.08 13.49 0.82
CA ARG A 21 -2.09 14.76 0.10
C ARG A 21 -2.58 14.59 -1.34
N ALA A 22 -2.26 13.48 -1.99
CA ALA A 22 -2.69 13.20 -3.36
C ALA A 22 -4.21 13.01 -3.47
N VAL A 23 -4.84 12.35 -2.48
CA VAL A 23 -6.29 12.10 -2.50
C VAL A 23 -7.13 13.24 -1.91
N TYR A 24 -6.54 14.12 -1.10
CA TYR A 24 -7.28 15.19 -0.42
C TYR A 24 -8.09 16.10 -1.35
N PRO A 25 -7.57 16.54 -2.53
CA PRO A 25 -8.36 17.30 -3.50
C PRO A 25 -9.61 16.57 -4.00
N LEU A 26 -9.60 15.22 -3.95
CA LEU A 26 -10.70 14.35 -4.39
C LEU A 26 -11.71 14.04 -3.27
N LYS A 27 -11.58 14.65 -2.09
CA LYS A 27 -12.54 14.44 -0.98
C LYS A 27 -14.00 14.71 -1.39
N HIS A 28 -14.22 15.66 -2.29
CA HIS A 28 -15.56 16.05 -2.75
C HIS A 28 -16.29 14.96 -3.56
N ILE A 29 -15.57 13.99 -4.13
CA ILE A 29 -16.14 12.82 -4.84
C ILE A 29 -16.16 11.55 -3.98
N ALA A 30 -15.62 11.57 -2.76
CA ALA A 30 -15.66 10.42 -1.88
C ALA A 30 -17.12 10.08 -1.53
N TYR A 31 -17.48 8.81 -1.69
CA TYR A 31 -18.82 8.31 -1.35
C TYR A 31 -19.12 8.50 0.15
N ASP A 32 -18.18 8.05 0.97
CA ASP A 32 -18.16 8.26 2.43
C ASP A 32 -16.98 9.22 2.73
N ASP A 33 -16.01 8.75 3.51
CA ASP A 33 -14.71 9.38 3.70
C ASP A 33 -13.62 8.72 2.85
N ILE A 34 -12.43 9.34 2.88
CA ILE A 34 -11.22 8.75 2.33
C ILE A 34 -10.86 7.51 3.15
N LEU A 35 -10.82 6.35 2.51
CA LEU A 35 -10.43 5.10 3.15
C LEU A 35 -8.90 5.07 3.29
N ASN A 36 -8.41 5.12 4.53
CA ASN A 36 -6.99 5.10 4.83
C ASN A 36 -6.56 3.68 5.20
N VAL A 37 -5.98 2.97 4.24
CA VAL A 37 -5.45 1.62 4.42
C VAL A 37 -4.28 1.65 5.39
N GLY A 38 -4.28 0.72 6.34
CA GLY A 38 -3.28 0.67 7.40
C GLY A 38 -3.61 1.47 8.65
N SER A 39 -4.74 2.18 8.66
CA SER A 39 -5.22 2.94 9.81
C SER A 39 -6.54 2.41 10.37
N ASN A 40 -6.89 2.85 11.58
CA ASN A 40 -8.06 2.38 12.34
C ASN A 40 -9.43 2.69 11.70
N SER A 41 -9.51 3.44 10.60
CA SER A 41 -10.80 3.76 9.97
C SER A 41 -11.40 2.60 9.18
N CYS A 42 -10.55 1.68 8.69
CA CYS A 42 -10.99 0.56 7.85
C CYS A 42 -10.37 -0.78 8.23
N ALA A 43 -9.28 -0.81 9.01
CA ALA A 43 -8.55 -2.03 9.31
C ALA A 43 -8.98 -2.68 10.63
N SER A 44 -8.92 -4.01 10.68
CA SER A 44 -8.96 -4.74 11.96
C SER A 44 -7.70 -4.44 12.78
N LYS A 45 -7.73 -4.61 14.11
CA LYS A 45 -6.53 -4.43 14.96
C LYS A 45 -5.36 -5.32 14.53
N SER A 46 -5.65 -6.52 14.02
CA SER A 46 -4.65 -7.44 13.46
C SER A 46 -4.02 -6.93 12.18
N GLU A 47 -4.85 -6.39 11.28
CA GLU A 47 -4.40 -5.79 10.01
C GLU A 47 -3.58 -4.52 10.28
N GLU A 48 -4.03 -3.64 11.18
CA GLU A 48 -3.30 -2.44 11.59
C GLU A 48 -1.92 -2.81 12.18
N LYS A 49 -1.85 -3.83 13.03
CA LYS A 49 -0.58 -4.33 13.58
C LYS A 49 0.33 -4.90 12.50
N LEU A 50 -0.23 -5.61 11.53
CA LEU A 50 0.52 -6.14 10.38
C LEU A 50 1.08 -5.00 9.52
N TRP A 51 0.25 -4.00 9.21
CA TRP A 51 0.62 -2.81 8.46
C TRP A 51 1.72 -2.02 9.17
N LYS A 52 1.57 -1.73 10.46
CA LYS A 52 2.58 -1.03 11.27
C LYS A 52 3.91 -1.76 11.32
N ARG A 53 3.91 -3.10 11.34
CA ARG A 53 5.15 -3.88 11.25
C ARG A 53 5.86 -3.65 9.91
N PHE A 54 5.12 -3.63 8.81
CA PHE A 54 5.68 -3.32 7.49
C PHE A 54 6.19 -1.89 7.40
N LEU A 55 5.40 -0.93 7.83
CA LEU A 55 5.78 0.48 7.83
C LEU A 55 7.05 0.70 8.66
N ASN A 56 7.11 0.15 9.87
CA ASN A 56 8.28 0.26 10.73
C ASN A 56 9.52 -0.39 10.12
N ALA A 57 9.39 -1.58 9.51
CA ALA A 57 10.49 -2.23 8.83
C ALA A 57 10.99 -1.38 7.65
N TYR A 58 10.09 -0.87 6.83
CA TYR A 58 10.42 0.01 5.71
C TYR A 58 11.11 1.30 6.19
N GLU A 59 10.55 1.99 7.18
CA GLU A 59 11.13 3.21 7.73
C GLU A 59 12.50 2.97 8.36
N PHE A 60 12.65 1.87 9.11
CA PHE A 60 13.93 1.48 9.70
C PHE A 60 14.99 1.26 8.61
N MET A 61 14.67 0.48 7.58
CA MET A 61 15.60 0.21 6.47
C MET A 61 15.91 1.49 5.67
N SER A 62 14.89 2.31 5.39
CA SER A 62 15.03 3.58 4.66
C SER A 62 15.92 4.58 5.41
N ARG A 63 15.75 4.69 6.75
CA ARG A 63 16.61 5.51 7.60
C ARG A 63 18.02 4.92 7.72
N ALA A 64 18.16 3.60 7.81
CA ALA A 64 19.47 2.94 7.89
C ALA A 64 20.34 3.16 6.63
N LYS A 65 19.74 3.45 5.48
CA LYS A 65 20.45 3.83 4.24
C LYS A 65 21.35 5.07 4.42
N SER A 66 21.05 5.98 5.36
CA SER A 66 21.87 7.17 5.60
C SER A 66 23.11 6.91 6.48
N LEU A 67 23.30 5.69 7.02
CA LEU A 67 24.42 5.33 7.89
C LEU A 67 25.59 4.71 7.09
N PRO A 68 26.75 5.37 6.98
CA PRO A 68 27.85 4.94 6.10
C PRO A 68 28.60 3.66 6.54
N LEU A 69 28.45 3.21 7.80
CA LEU A 69 29.24 2.10 8.36
C LEU A 69 28.48 0.77 8.53
N VAL A 70 27.15 0.82 8.67
CA VAL A 70 26.27 -0.38 8.79
C VAL A 70 25.31 -0.47 7.58
N GLY A 71 25.34 0.52 6.69
CA GLY A 71 24.42 0.67 5.58
C GLY A 71 24.54 -0.41 4.50
N ASN A 72 25.74 -0.88 4.16
CA ASN A 72 25.95 -1.74 2.99
C ASN A 72 25.15 -3.06 2.99
N PRO A 73 25.14 -3.89 4.05
CA PRO A 73 24.37 -5.14 4.05
C PRO A 73 22.85 -4.91 4.14
N ILE A 74 22.40 -3.96 4.96
CA ILE A 74 20.96 -3.63 5.10
C ILE A 74 20.43 -3.04 3.78
N PHE A 75 21.24 -2.20 3.13
CA PHE A 75 20.94 -1.62 1.84
C PHE A 75 20.85 -2.70 0.76
N GLY A 76 21.74 -3.69 0.74
CA GLY A 76 21.66 -4.81 -0.20
C GLY A 76 20.38 -5.66 -0.06
N VAL A 77 19.91 -5.87 1.17
CA VAL A 77 18.62 -6.55 1.43
C VAL A 77 17.46 -5.71 0.91
N LEU A 78 17.43 -4.41 1.22
CA LEU A 78 16.37 -3.51 0.77
C LEU A 78 16.37 -3.37 -0.76
N ASP A 79 17.54 -3.19 -1.37
CA ASP A 79 17.71 -3.10 -2.82
C ASP A 79 17.23 -4.37 -3.51
N THR A 80 17.52 -5.55 -2.94
CA THR A 80 17.01 -6.83 -3.46
C THR A 80 15.49 -6.95 -3.30
N MET A 81 14.91 -6.52 -2.18
CA MET A 81 13.45 -6.56 -1.98
C MET A 81 12.72 -5.58 -2.89
N LEU A 82 13.27 -4.39 -3.11
CA LEU A 82 12.69 -3.33 -3.95
C LEU A 82 13.16 -3.39 -5.40
N ARG A 83 13.91 -4.43 -5.78
CA ARG A 83 14.50 -4.53 -7.11
C ARG A 83 13.41 -4.68 -8.16
N ILE A 84 13.29 -3.69 -9.03
CA ILE A 84 12.45 -3.75 -10.22
C ILE A 84 13.29 -4.35 -11.36
N PRO A 85 12.84 -5.45 -12.00
CA PRO A 85 13.51 -6.00 -13.18
C PRO A 85 13.59 -4.99 -14.33
N THR A 86 14.57 -5.15 -15.21
CA THR A 86 14.66 -4.37 -16.46
C THR A 86 13.43 -4.61 -17.33
N PHE A 87 13.03 -3.60 -18.11
CA PHE A 87 11.82 -3.65 -18.95
C PHE A 87 11.80 -4.83 -19.95
N TYR A 88 12.95 -5.25 -20.48
CA TYR A 88 13.11 -6.46 -21.29
C TYR A 88 14.10 -7.42 -20.62
N PRO A 89 13.64 -8.26 -19.68
CA PRO A 89 14.49 -9.25 -19.04
C PRO A 89 14.75 -10.41 -20.00
N LEU A 90 16.02 -10.73 -20.23
CA LEU A 90 16.43 -11.93 -20.99
C LEU A 90 16.39 -13.17 -20.09
N ARG A 91 15.27 -13.40 -19.41
CA ARG A 91 15.01 -14.57 -18.57
C ARG A 91 13.51 -14.79 -18.41
N ASP A 92 13.12 -16.03 -18.09
CA ASP A 92 11.75 -16.36 -17.70
C ASP A 92 11.37 -15.70 -16.37
N LEU A 93 10.20 -15.05 -16.35
CA LEU A 93 9.59 -14.39 -15.18
C LEU A 93 8.23 -15.00 -14.80
N SER A 94 7.84 -16.13 -15.38
CA SER A 94 6.57 -16.81 -15.07
C SER A 94 6.50 -17.34 -13.64
N ASN A 95 7.64 -17.55 -12.98
CA ASN A 95 7.70 -18.01 -11.60
C ASN A 95 7.62 -16.84 -10.62
N LYS A 96 6.88 -17.05 -9.52
CA LYS A 96 6.82 -16.14 -8.39
C LYS A 96 8.20 -15.97 -7.73
N THR A 97 8.48 -14.75 -7.29
CA THR A 97 9.67 -14.48 -6.48
C THR A 97 9.34 -14.65 -4.99
N ILE A 98 10.38 -14.72 -4.15
CA ILE A 98 10.21 -14.78 -2.69
C ILE A 98 9.44 -13.55 -2.17
N GLN A 99 9.61 -12.38 -2.80
CA GLN A 99 8.86 -11.16 -2.47
C GLN A 99 7.35 -11.35 -2.72
N VAL A 100 6.98 -11.98 -3.83
CA VAL A 100 5.57 -12.27 -4.17
C VAL A 100 5.00 -13.31 -3.21
N ASP A 101 5.73 -14.39 -2.93
CA ASP A 101 5.33 -15.41 -1.95
C ASP A 101 5.07 -14.80 -0.57
N PHE A 102 5.95 -13.91 -0.15
CA PHE A 102 5.80 -13.20 1.11
C PHE A 102 4.57 -12.28 1.09
N LEU A 103 4.33 -11.54 0.00
CA LEU A 103 3.14 -10.71 -0.15
C LEU A 103 1.85 -11.54 -0.10
N GLU A 104 1.76 -12.62 -0.86
CA GLU A 104 0.60 -13.52 -0.89
C GLU A 104 0.26 -14.07 0.50
N GLN A 105 1.28 -14.50 1.25
CA GLN A 105 1.09 -14.97 2.63
C GLN A 105 0.52 -13.88 3.56
N ASN A 106 0.91 -12.62 3.37
CA ASN A 106 0.41 -11.52 4.17
C ASN A 106 -1.00 -11.08 3.76
N ILE A 107 -1.32 -11.14 2.47
CA ILE A 107 -2.70 -11.01 1.97
C ILE A 107 -3.57 -12.10 2.62
N GLY A 108 -3.11 -13.36 2.65
CA GLY A 108 -3.79 -14.46 3.33
C GLY A 108 -3.97 -14.26 4.85
N LYS A 109 -3.16 -13.43 5.49
CA LYS A 109 -3.28 -13.03 6.91
C LYS A 109 -4.21 -11.83 7.13
N GLY A 110 -4.83 -11.30 6.07
CA GLY A 110 -5.75 -10.17 6.14
C GLY A 110 -5.12 -8.81 5.89
N LEU A 111 -3.97 -8.74 5.21
CA LEU A 111 -3.45 -7.45 4.72
C LEU A 111 -4.47 -6.85 3.73
N CYS A 112 -4.87 -5.60 3.95
CA CYS A 112 -5.87 -4.87 3.15
C CYS A 112 -7.30 -5.45 3.18
N SER A 113 -7.61 -6.41 4.08
CA SER A 113 -8.94 -7.04 4.11
C SER A 113 -10.05 -6.03 4.40
N GLY A 114 -9.82 -5.12 5.35
CA GLY A 114 -10.82 -4.12 5.71
C GLY A 114 -11.12 -3.12 4.60
N MET A 115 -10.13 -2.77 3.77
CA MET A 115 -10.36 -1.98 2.56
C MET A 115 -11.26 -2.74 1.57
N LEU A 116 -10.97 -4.03 1.34
CA LEU A 116 -11.75 -4.86 0.42
C LEU A 116 -13.20 -5.02 0.88
N GLU A 117 -13.43 -5.16 2.19
CA GLU A 117 -14.77 -5.20 2.76
C GLU A 117 -15.56 -3.92 2.44
N ARG A 118 -14.97 -2.74 2.66
CA ARG A 118 -15.61 -1.45 2.33
C ARG A 118 -15.88 -1.27 0.85
N ILE A 119 -14.96 -1.69 -0.01
CA ILE A 119 -15.16 -1.61 -1.48
C ILE A 119 -16.31 -2.52 -1.91
N LYS A 120 -16.43 -3.72 -1.33
CA LYS A 120 -17.48 -4.71 -1.68
C LYS A 120 -18.89 -4.28 -1.26
N GLU A 121 -19.04 -3.41 -0.28
CA GLU A 121 -20.36 -2.94 0.19
C GLU A 121 -21.21 -2.31 -0.93
N LYS A 122 -20.56 -1.59 -1.85
CA LYS A 122 -21.25 -0.91 -2.95
C LYS A 122 -20.33 -0.67 -4.13
N ASP A 123 -20.82 -0.99 -5.31
CA ASP A 123 -20.08 -0.86 -6.56
C ASP A 123 -19.95 0.61 -6.97
N PHE A 124 -18.79 1.18 -6.65
CA PHE A 124 -18.38 2.52 -7.03
C PHE A 124 -16.99 2.47 -7.65
N PRO A 125 -16.67 3.40 -8.57
CA PRO A 125 -15.32 3.52 -9.09
C PRO A 125 -14.29 3.65 -7.97
N LEU A 126 -13.21 2.89 -8.06
CA LEU A 126 -12.08 2.96 -7.12
C LEU A 126 -11.08 4.02 -7.60
N VAL A 127 -10.75 4.95 -6.72
CA VAL A 127 -9.72 5.97 -6.96
C VAL A 127 -8.69 5.86 -5.84
N THR A 128 -7.45 5.51 -6.18
CA THR A 128 -6.36 5.27 -5.23
C THR A 128 -5.12 6.10 -5.54
N SER A 129 -4.32 6.43 -4.52
CA SER A 129 -3.02 7.11 -4.65
C SER A 129 -1.81 6.17 -4.67
N PHE A 130 -2.03 4.86 -4.75
CA PHE A 130 -0.98 3.83 -4.76
C PHE A 130 -1.39 2.63 -5.62
N TYR A 131 -0.40 1.90 -6.14
CA TYR A 131 -0.52 0.74 -7.04
C TYR A 131 0.29 -0.45 -6.53
#